data_AF-A0A376LNR8-F1
#
_entry.id   AF-A0A376LNR8-F1
#
_cell.length_a   1.000
_cell.length_b   1.000
_cell.length_c   1.000
_cell.angle_alpha   90.00
_cell.angle_beta   90.00
_cell.angle_gamma   90.00
#
_symmetry.space_group_name_H-M   'P 1'
#
loop_
_entity.id
_entity.type
_entity.pdbx_description
1 polymer ?
#
loop_
_entity_poly.entity_id
_entity_poly.type
_entity_poly.pdbx_seq_one_letter_code
_entity_poly.pdbx_strand_id
1 'polypeptide(L)'
;MDLNLSFDLRVEPLSKYHLDDISMHRLRGGEIVALDDQYTFLQRIPRSHYVLAVGPVPYLYYLHQMRLLDIALIAFIAISLAFPVFIWMRPHWQDMLKLEAAAQRFGDGHLNERIHFDEGSSFERLGVAFNQMADNINALIASKKQLIDGIAHELRTPLVRLRYRLEMSDNLSAAESQALNRDISQLEALIEELLTYARLDRPQNELHLSEPDLPLWLSTHLADIQAVTPDKTVRIKTLMQDHYAALDMRLMERVLDNLLNNALRYCHSTVENQPATVGE
;
A
#
# COMPACT_ATOMS: atom_id res chain seq x y z
N MET A 1 86.04 -10.90 -6.86
CA MET A 1 85.96 -10.66 -5.40
C MET A 1 84.61 -11.18 -4.97
N ASP A 2 84.57 -12.35 -4.32
CA ASP A 2 83.32 -12.88 -3.74
C ASP A 2 83.02 -12.10 -2.46
N LEU A 3 82.34 -10.96 -2.64
CA LEU A 3 81.70 -10.27 -1.55
C LEU A 3 80.47 -11.10 -1.19
N ASN A 4 80.42 -11.63 0.03
CA ASN A 4 79.31 -12.41 0.59
C ASN A 4 78.08 -11.51 0.81
N LEU A 5 77.56 -10.95 -0.27
CA LEU A 5 76.40 -10.06 -0.31
C LEU A 5 75.16 -10.91 -0.54
N SER A 6 74.06 -10.56 0.13
CA SER A 6 72.74 -11.20 -0.01
C SER A 6 72.04 -10.89 -1.34
N PHE A 7 72.74 -10.25 -2.27
CA PHE A 7 72.25 -9.81 -3.57
C PHE A 7 73.36 -9.94 -4.62
N ASP A 8 72.99 -10.35 -5.81
CA ASP A 8 73.92 -10.49 -6.93
C ASP A 8 74.28 -9.11 -7.50
N LEU A 9 75.58 -8.91 -7.73
CA LEU A 9 76.12 -7.77 -8.44
C LEU A 9 76.59 -8.21 -9.82
N ARG A 10 75.98 -7.68 -10.87
CA ARG A 10 76.33 -8.01 -12.27
C ARG A 10 76.58 -6.74 -13.07
N VAL A 11 77.62 -6.77 -13.90
CA VAL A 11 77.89 -5.69 -14.86
C VAL A 11 77.40 -6.15 -16.21
N GLU A 12 76.36 -5.50 -16.72
CA GLU A 12 75.67 -5.92 -17.95
C GLU A 12 75.60 -4.75 -18.95
N PRO A 13 75.57 -5.03 -20.27
CA PRO A 13 75.46 -3.96 -21.26
C PRO A 13 74.10 -3.27 -21.15
N LEU A 14 74.10 -1.94 -21.28
CA LEU A 14 72.90 -1.09 -21.20
C LEU A 14 71.80 -1.54 -22.19
N SER A 15 72.17 -2.10 -23.34
CA SER A 15 71.25 -2.60 -24.37
C SER A 15 70.44 -3.83 -23.96
N LYS A 16 70.78 -4.49 -22.86
CA LYS A 16 70.05 -5.66 -22.37
C LYS A 16 68.71 -5.27 -21.72
N TYR A 17 68.59 -4.04 -21.22
CA TYR A 17 67.40 -3.55 -20.54
C TYR A 17 66.59 -2.64 -21.47
N HIS A 18 65.32 -2.99 -21.66
CA HIS A 18 64.34 -2.15 -22.36
C HIS A 18 63.56 -1.37 -21.31
N LEU A 19 63.93 -0.10 -21.13
CA LEU A 19 63.31 0.83 -20.18
C LEU A 19 62.40 1.81 -20.95
N ASP A 20 61.38 2.33 -20.28
CA ASP A 20 60.60 3.47 -20.77
C ASP A 20 61.48 4.71 -20.91
N ASP A 21 61.06 5.65 -21.77
CA ASP A 21 61.87 6.83 -22.13
C ASP A 21 62.30 7.67 -20.92
N ILE A 22 61.44 7.75 -19.88
CA ILE A 22 61.71 8.52 -18.67
C ILE A 22 62.79 7.83 -17.82
N SER A 23 62.62 6.54 -17.55
CA SER A 23 63.63 5.77 -16.80
C SER A 23 64.95 5.68 -17.54
N MET A 24 64.91 5.54 -18.86
CA MET A 24 66.11 5.53 -19.70
C MET A 24 66.86 6.86 -19.64
N HIS A 25 66.14 7.99 -19.66
CA HIS A 25 66.74 9.32 -19.52
C HIS A 25 67.39 9.50 -18.14
N ARG A 26 66.72 9.09 -17.06
CA ARG A 26 67.26 9.13 -15.69
C ARG A 26 68.52 8.27 -15.54
N LEU A 27 68.49 7.04 -16.06
CA LEU A 27 69.63 6.12 -16.02
C LEU A 27 70.84 6.68 -16.79
N ARG A 28 70.60 7.33 -17.95
CA ARG A 28 71.66 8.01 -18.71
C ARG A 28 72.25 9.20 -17.97
N GLY A 29 71.42 9.89 -17.18
CA GLY A 29 71.82 10.97 -16.26
C GLY A 29 72.63 10.49 -15.04
N GLY A 30 72.81 9.17 -14.87
CA GLY A 30 73.56 8.59 -13.77
C GLY A 30 72.72 8.35 -12.51
N GLU A 31 71.40 8.55 -12.59
CA GLU A 31 70.47 8.21 -11.51
C GLU A 31 70.30 6.70 -11.39
N ILE A 32 69.96 6.25 -10.18
CA ILE A 32 69.62 4.85 -9.91
C ILE A 32 68.17 4.64 -10.33
N VAL A 33 67.96 3.66 -11.21
CA VAL A 33 66.62 3.28 -11.68
C VAL A 33 66.25 1.93 -11.09
N ALA A 34 65.10 1.86 -10.43
CA ALA A 34 64.54 0.61 -9.91
C ALA A 34 63.66 -0.04 -10.98
N LEU A 35 63.93 -1.30 -11.30
CA LEU A 35 63.04 -2.15 -12.08
C LEU A 35 62.16 -2.92 -11.10
N ASP A 36 60.96 -2.41 -10.83
CA ASP A 36 60.04 -2.99 -9.84
C ASP A 36 59.64 -4.43 -10.16
N ASP A 37 59.45 -4.76 -11.45
CA ASP A 37 59.08 -6.12 -11.91
C ASP A 37 60.21 -7.15 -11.77
N GLN A 38 61.47 -6.70 -11.79
CA GLN A 38 62.66 -7.55 -11.73
C GLN A 38 63.42 -7.40 -10.41
N TYR A 39 62.90 -6.58 -9.49
CA TYR A 39 63.48 -6.27 -8.18
C TYR A 39 64.96 -5.90 -8.23
N THR A 40 65.37 -5.23 -9.32
CA THR A 40 66.77 -4.96 -9.64
C THR A 40 67.00 -3.46 -9.76
N PHE A 41 68.04 -2.95 -9.11
CA PHE A 41 68.48 -1.58 -9.29
C PHE A 41 69.55 -1.51 -10.38
N LEU A 42 69.39 -0.55 -11.28
CA LEU A 42 70.33 -0.25 -12.34
C LEU A 42 71.01 1.09 -12.07
N GLN A 43 72.33 1.10 -12.13
CA GLN A 43 73.10 2.33 -12.15
C GLN A 43 74.10 2.30 -13.29
N ARG A 44 74.12 3.35 -14.11
CA ARG A 44 75.09 3.45 -15.20
C ARG A 44 76.50 3.68 -14.65
N ILE A 45 77.47 2.92 -15.15
CA ILE A 45 78.88 3.13 -14.82
C ILE A 45 79.39 4.33 -15.64
N PRO A 46 79.94 5.39 -15.00
CA PRO A 46 80.39 6.60 -15.69
C PRO A 46 81.35 6.30 -16.85
N ARG A 47 81.17 7.02 -17.97
CA ARG A 47 81.98 6.87 -19.19
C ARG A 47 81.98 5.47 -19.81
N SER A 48 80.94 4.66 -19.56
CA SER A 48 80.77 3.34 -20.17
C SER A 48 79.34 3.12 -20.72
N HIS A 49 79.20 2.05 -21.51
CA HIS A 49 77.92 1.50 -21.98
C HIS A 49 77.41 0.36 -21.09
N TYR A 50 77.98 0.20 -19.90
CA TYR A 50 77.61 -0.84 -18.95
C TYR A 50 76.79 -0.25 -17.79
N VAL A 51 75.89 -1.07 -17.28
CA VAL A 51 75.11 -0.81 -16.08
C VAL A 51 75.50 -1.81 -15.00
N LEU A 52 75.57 -1.31 -13.78
CA LEU A 52 75.63 -2.10 -12.58
C LEU A 52 74.20 -2.52 -12.23
N ALA A 53 73.92 -3.81 -12.35
CA ALA A 53 72.66 -4.41 -11.94
C ALA A 53 72.84 -5.03 -10.55
N VAL A 54 72.01 -4.60 -9.61
CA VAL A 54 72.01 -5.04 -8.22
C VAL A 54 70.65 -5.64 -7.90
N GLY A 55 70.57 -6.96 -7.84
CA GLY A 55 69.30 -7.67 -7.58
C GLY A 55 69.30 -9.14 -7.98
N PRO A 56 68.21 -9.87 -7.69
CA PRO A 56 66.96 -9.37 -7.12
C PRO A 56 67.09 -9.06 -5.61
N VAL A 57 66.58 -7.90 -5.18
CA VAL A 57 66.54 -7.49 -3.77
C VAL A 57 65.23 -7.98 -3.13
N PRO A 58 65.25 -9.01 -2.26
CA PRO A 58 64.02 -9.68 -1.80
C PRO A 58 63.04 -8.79 -1.02
N TYR A 59 63.51 -7.69 -0.44
CA TYR A 59 62.67 -6.78 0.35
C TYR A 59 61.55 -6.12 -0.47
N LEU A 60 61.76 -5.93 -1.78
CA LEU A 60 60.75 -5.32 -2.66
C LEU A 60 59.56 -6.27 -2.98
N TYR A 61 59.76 -7.58 -2.86
CA TYR A 61 58.68 -8.58 -3.01
C TYR A 61 57.61 -8.43 -1.92
N TYR A 62 58.02 -8.12 -0.69
CA TYR A 62 57.11 -7.97 0.44
C TYR A 62 56.16 -6.76 0.29
N LEU A 63 56.59 -5.66 -0.35
CA LEU A 63 55.77 -4.44 -0.45
C LEU A 63 54.48 -4.64 -1.27
N HIS A 64 54.50 -5.47 -2.31
CA HIS A 64 53.31 -5.73 -3.14
C HIS A 64 52.32 -6.72 -2.50
N GLN A 65 52.82 -7.76 -1.85
CA GLN A 65 51.98 -8.77 -1.21
C GLN A 65 51.25 -8.21 0.02
N MET A 66 51.86 -7.25 0.73
CA MET A 66 51.23 -6.53 1.85
C MET A 66 49.98 -5.74 1.40
N ARG A 67 49.98 -5.14 0.20
CA ARG A 67 48.86 -4.30 -0.26
C ARG A 67 47.55 -5.07 -0.45
N LEU A 68 47.61 -6.30 -0.96
CA LEU A 68 46.41 -7.15 -1.09
C LEU A 68 45.90 -7.62 0.27
N LEU A 69 46.82 -7.94 1.19
CA LEU A 69 46.50 -8.33 2.55
C LEU A 69 45.82 -7.17 3.30
N ASP A 70 46.32 -5.95 3.14
CA ASP A 70 45.73 -4.75 3.74
C ASP A 70 44.30 -4.48 3.22
N ILE A 71 44.08 -4.60 1.91
CA ILE A 71 42.72 -4.44 1.33
C ILE A 71 41.78 -5.53 1.84
N ALA A 72 42.24 -6.78 1.90
CA ALA A 72 41.45 -7.89 2.44
C ALA A 72 41.13 -7.68 3.93
N LEU A 73 42.09 -7.18 4.71
CA LEU A 73 41.91 -6.85 6.12
C LEU A 73 40.87 -5.73 6.31
N ILE A 74 40.96 -4.65 5.52
CA ILE A 74 40.00 -3.54 5.58
C ILE A 74 38.60 -4.02 5.20
N ALA A 75 38.48 -4.82 4.13
CA ALA A 75 37.20 -5.39 3.71
C ALA A 75 36.62 -6.32 4.79
N PHE A 76 37.46 -7.16 5.40
CA PHE A 76 37.06 -8.03 6.49
C PHE A 76 36.56 -7.24 7.71
N ILE A 77 37.28 -6.20 8.13
CA ILE A 77 36.87 -5.31 9.22
C ILE A 77 35.53 -4.62 8.87
N ALA A 78 35.39 -4.11 7.65
CA ALA A 78 34.17 -3.46 7.20
C ALA A 78 32.97 -4.40 7.23
N ILE A 79 33.10 -5.63 6.72
CA ILE A 79 32.03 -6.64 6.74
C ILE A 79 31.74 -7.07 8.18
N SER A 80 32.77 -7.29 8.99
CA SER A 80 32.62 -7.69 10.39
C SER A 80 31.86 -6.64 11.22
N LEU A 81 31.98 -5.36 10.87
CA LEU A 81 31.22 -4.27 11.51
C LEU A 81 29.83 -4.11 10.90
N ALA A 82 29.69 -4.19 9.58
CA ALA A 82 28.42 -3.98 8.88
C ALA A 82 27.43 -5.13 9.09
N PHE A 83 27.91 -6.37 9.14
CA PHE A 83 27.06 -7.56 9.18
C PHE A 83 26.22 -7.66 10.47
N PRO A 84 26.79 -7.50 11.69
CA PRO A 84 26.00 -7.48 12.91
C PRO A 84 24.98 -6.34 12.94
N VAL A 85 25.37 -5.14 12.47
CA VAL A 85 24.47 -3.97 12.42
C VAL A 85 23.30 -4.24 11.47
N PHE A 86 23.56 -4.84 10.30
CA PHE A 86 22.52 -5.20 9.34
C PHE A 86 21.54 -6.23 9.92
N ILE A 87 22.05 -7.29 10.56
CA ILE A 87 21.21 -8.30 11.22
C ILE A 87 20.37 -7.67 12.33
N TRP A 88 20.96 -6.78 13.14
CA TRP A 88 20.26 -6.11 14.23
C TRP A 88 19.19 -5.13 13.73
N MET A 89 19.43 -4.43 12.61
CA MET A 89 18.50 -3.44 12.06
C MET A 89 17.32 -4.07 11.29
N ARG A 90 17.50 -5.27 10.74
CA ARG A 90 16.49 -5.92 9.89
C ARG A 90 15.12 -6.09 10.58
N PRO A 91 15.01 -6.57 11.84
CA PRO A 91 13.72 -6.70 12.54
C PRO A 91 13.01 -5.35 12.70
N HIS A 92 13.74 -4.29 13.05
CA HIS A 92 13.16 -2.95 13.21
C HIS A 92 12.54 -2.41 11.93
N TRP A 93 13.20 -2.64 10.78
CA TRP A 93 12.65 -2.25 9.48
C TRP A 93 11.38 -3.04 9.14
N GLN A 94 11.37 -4.35 9.43
CA GLN A 94 10.19 -5.18 9.21
C GLN A 94 9.02 -4.76 10.09
N ASP A 95 9.26 -4.43 11.35
CA ASP A 95 8.21 -3.96 12.27
C ASP A 95 7.63 -2.61 11.84
N MET A 96 8.45 -1.69 11.33
CA MET A 96 7.99 -0.44 10.73
C MET A 96 7.06 -0.69 9.53
N LEU A 97 7.43 -1.60 8.62
CA LEU A 97 6.60 -1.95 7.47
C LEU A 97 5.28 -2.63 7.88
N LYS A 98 5.28 -3.46 8.94
CA LYS A 98 4.04 -4.05 9.48
C LYS A 98 3.09 -2.95 9.98
N LEU A 99 3.60 -1.95 10.69
CA LEU A 99 2.81 -0.82 11.16
C LEU A 99 2.21 -0.02 10.00
N GLU A 100 3.03 0.29 8.98
CA GLU A 100 2.58 1.01 7.79
C GLU A 100 1.46 0.26 7.08
N ALA A 101 1.66 -1.04 6.81
CA ALA A 101 0.67 -1.88 6.14
C ALA A 101 -0.64 -1.97 6.96
N ALA A 102 -0.55 -2.11 8.28
CA ALA A 102 -1.73 -2.14 9.14
C ALA A 102 -2.48 -0.79 9.15
N ALA A 103 -1.76 0.32 9.17
CA ALA A 103 -2.35 1.66 9.12
C ALA A 103 -3.04 1.92 7.77
N GLN A 104 -2.44 1.51 6.66
CA GLN A 104 -3.06 1.58 5.33
C GLN A 104 -4.33 0.74 5.27
N ARG A 105 -4.26 -0.54 5.66
CA ARG A 105 -5.42 -1.43 5.67
C ARG A 105 -6.55 -0.94 6.58
N PHE A 106 -6.20 -0.38 7.75
CA PHE A 106 -7.18 0.24 8.63
C PHE A 106 -7.83 1.48 7.98
N GLY A 107 -7.03 2.31 7.30
CA GLY A 107 -7.50 3.45 6.50
C GLY A 107 -8.42 3.05 5.34
N ASP A 108 -8.19 1.89 4.74
CA ASP A 108 -9.01 1.32 3.66
C ASP A 108 -10.33 0.69 4.16
N GLY A 109 -10.60 0.75 5.46
CA GLY A 109 -11.86 0.29 6.07
C GLY A 109 -11.77 -1.07 6.78
N HIS A 110 -10.60 -1.70 6.86
CA HIS A 110 -10.42 -2.90 7.68
C HIS A 110 -10.29 -2.56 9.17
N LEU A 111 -11.38 -2.11 9.80
CA LEU A 111 -11.37 -1.59 11.18
C LEU A 111 -11.07 -2.65 12.26
N ASN A 112 -11.08 -3.93 11.90
CA ASN A 112 -10.69 -5.04 12.78
C ASN A 112 -9.18 -5.29 12.79
N GLU A 113 -8.41 -4.57 11.97
CA GLU A 113 -6.95 -4.75 11.91
C GLU A 113 -6.33 -4.39 13.27
N ARG A 114 -5.51 -5.30 13.81
CA ARG A 114 -4.74 -5.09 15.03
C ARG A 114 -3.32 -5.57 14.79
N ILE A 115 -2.36 -4.91 15.42
CA ILE A 115 -0.94 -5.26 15.32
C ILE A 115 -0.40 -5.77 16.63
N HIS A 116 0.50 -6.74 16.53
CA HIS A 116 1.22 -7.31 17.64
C HIS A 116 2.71 -7.34 17.29
N PHE A 117 3.54 -6.85 18.22
CA PHE A 117 4.98 -6.91 18.16
C PHE A 117 5.49 -7.75 19.32
N ASP A 118 6.63 -8.42 19.13
CA ASP A 118 7.23 -9.28 20.16
C ASP A 118 7.62 -8.46 21.40
N GLU A 119 7.54 -9.09 22.58
CA GLU A 119 7.93 -8.50 23.86
C GLU A 119 9.43 -8.10 23.83
N GLY A 120 9.70 -6.80 23.80
CA GLY A 120 11.06 -6.25 23.63
C GLY A 120 11.33 -5.55 22.30
N SER A 121 10.39 -5.57 21.34
CA SER A 121 10.46 -4.72 20.16
C SER A 121 10.33 -3.25 20.56
N SER A 122 11.14 -2.37 19.96
CA SER A 122 11.01 -0.91 20.17
C SER A 122 9.66 -0.36 19.70
N PHE A 123 8.92 -1.13 18.90
CA PHE A 123 7.61 -0.76 18.35
C PHE A 123 6.42 -1.27 19.16
N GLU A 124 6.64 -2.06 20.22
CA GLU A 124 5.56 -2.62 21.05
C GLU A 124 4.58 -1.53 21.54
N ARG A 125 5.11 -0.45 22.14
CA ARG A 125 4.29 0.68 22.61
C ARG A 125 3.53 1.38 21.49
N LEU A 126 4.12 1.45 20.29
CA LEU A 126 3.47 2.04 19.13
C LEU A 126 2.35 1.11 18.61
N GLY A 127 2.56 -0.20 18.68
CA GLY A 127 1.54 -1.21 18.43
C GLY A 127 0.33 -1.08 19.36
N VAL A 128 0.59 -0.97 20.67
CA VAL A 128 -0.47 -0.74 21.67
C VAL A 128 -1.21 0.58 21.40
N ALA A 129 -0.49 1.66 21.11
CA ALA A 129 -1.11 2.95 20.80
C ALA A 129 -1.98 2.90 19.54
N PHE A 130 -1.53 2.19 18.49
CA PHE A 130 -2.32 1.96 17.28
C PHE A 130 -3.60 1.16 17.58
N ASN A 131 -3.49 0.06 18.32
CA ASN A 131 -4.64 -0.75 18.69
C ASN A 131 -5.66 0.05 19.51
N GLN A 132 -5.19 0.88 20.46
CA GLN A 132 -6.07 1.76 21.24
C GLN A 132 -6.76 2.80 20.36
N MET A 133 -6.06 3.38 19.38
CA MET A 133 -6.65 4.29 18.40
C MET A 133 -7.73 3.57 17.58
N ALA A 134 -7.44 2.36 17.11
CA ALA A 134 -8.38 1.53 16.37
C ALA A 134 -9.64 1.20 17.21
N ASP A 135 -9.48 0.87 18.48
CA ASP A 135 -10.60 0.61 19.40
C ASP A 135 -11.43 1.87 19.64
N ASN A 136 -10.80 3.03 19.84
CA ASN A 136 -11.49 4.30 20.03
C ASN A 136 -12.31 4.70 18.79
N ILE A 137 -11.76 4.49 17.59
CA ILE A 137 -12.47 4.76 16.33
C ILE A 137 -13.66 3.80 16.18
N ASN A 138 -13.47 2.51 16.46
CA ASN A 138 -14.57 1.54 16.44
C ASN A 138 -15.69 1.92 17.42
N ALA A 139 -15.33 2.33 18.64
CA ALA A 139 -16.29 2.79 19.64
C ALA A 139 -17.04 4.07 19.20
N LEU A 140 -16.34 5.02 18.58
CA LEU A 140 -16.94 6.24 18.05
C LEU A 140 -17.95 5.94 16.94
N ILE A 141 -17.61 5.04 16.01
CA ILE A 141 -18.50 4.60 14.93
C ILE A 141 -19.73 3.90 15.52
N ALA A 142 -19.53 3.00 16.48
CA ALA A 142 -20.64 2.32 17.16
C ALA A 142 -21.56 3.30 17.91
N SER A 143 -21.01 4.30 18.60
CA SER A 143 -21.76 5.33 19.32
C SER A 143 -22.56 6.23 18.37
N LYS A 144 -21.92 6.73 17.30
CA LYS A 144 -22.61 7.52 16.25
C LYS A 144 -23.80 6.75 15.69
N LYS A 145 -23.64 5.44 15.47
CA LYS A 145 -24.70 4.56 14.98
C LYS A 145 -25.84 4.40 15.99
N GLN A 146 -25.53 4.12 17.26
CA GLN A 146 -26.55 4.02 18.33
C GLN A 146 -27.35 5.32 18.46
N LEU A 147 -26.68 6.47 18.35
CA LEU A 147 -27.32 7.77 18.36
C LEU A 147 -28.31 7.94 17.21
N ILE A 148 -27.92 7.60 15.97
CA ILE A 148 -28.81 7.69 14.80
C ILE A 148 -30.03 6.78 14.96
N ASP A 149 -29.81 5.51 15.34
CA ASP A 149 -30.91 4.55 15.58
C ASP A 149 -31.86 5.04 16.69
N GLY A 150 -31.32 5.63 17.77
CA GLY A 150 -32.10 6.21 18.87
C GLY A 150 -32.90 7.44 18.47
N ILE A 151 -32.30 8.39 17.74
CA ILE A 151 -32.98 9.61 17.26
C ILE A 151 -34.19 9.24 16.41
N ALA A 152 -34.07 8.27 15.51
CA ALA A 152 -35.20 7.88 14.68
C ALA A 152 -36.36 7.26 15.48
N HIS A 153 -36.04 6.46 16.51
CA HIS A 153 -37.06 5.90 17.37
C HIS A 153 -37.83 6.99 18.13
N GLU A 154 -37.09 7.97 18.66
CA GLU A 154 -37.64 9.12 19.37
C GLU A 154 -38.41 10.07 18.45
N LEU A 155 -38.09 10.17 17.16
CA LEU A 155 -38.81 10.99 16.18
C LEU A 155 -40.09 10.34 15.63
N ARG A 156 -40.16 9.01 15.55
CA ARG A 156 -41.36 8.30 15.07
C ARG A 156 -42.58 8.57 15.97
N THR A 157 -42.38 8.58 17.28
CA THR A 157 -43.45 8.79 18.28
C THR A 157 -44.14 10.16 18.17
N PRO A 158 -43.44 11.31 18.14
CA PRO A 158 -44.06 12.62 17.96
C PRO A 158 -44.66 12.80 16.57
N LEU A 159 -44.11 12.18 15.50
CA LEU A 159 -44.71 12.23 14.17
C LEU A 159 -46.09 11.54 14.14
N VAL A 160 -46.21 10.35 14.72
CA VAL A 160 -47.50 9.66 14.84
C VAL A 160 -48.50 10.49 15.66
N ARG A 161 -48.06 11.12 16.76
CA ARG A 161 -48.91 12.03 17.55
C ARG A 161 -49.33 13.27 16.76
N LEU A 162 -48.44 13.82 15.94
CA LEU A 162 -48.76 14.96 15.07
C LEU A 162 -49.85 14.56 14.07
N ARG A 163 -49.70 13.40 13.43
CA ARG A 163 -50.68 12.84 12.49
C ARG A 163 -52.06 12.68 13.13
N TYR A 164 -52.10 12.08 14.32
CA TYR A 164 -53.35 11.90 15.07
C TYR A 164 -54.01 13.24 15.44
N ARG A 165 -53.24 14.25 15.85
CA ARG A 165 -53.77 15.59 16.17
C ARG A 165 -54.33 16.30 14.93
N LEU A 166 -53.81 16.00 13.75
CA LEU A 166 -54.32 16.55 12.49
C LEU A 166 -55.59 15.85 12.02
N GLU A 167 -55.65 14.53 12.14
CA GLU A 167 -56.86 13.75 11.88
C GLU A 167 -58.02 14.21 12.78
N MET A 168 -57.72 14.68 13.99
CA MET A 168 -58.70 15.12 14.99
C MET A 168 -58.97 16.63 15.00
N SER A 169 -58.42 17.39 14.04
CA SER A 169 -58.58 18.83 13.97
C SER A 169 -59.76 19.24 13.10
N ASP A 170 -60.81 19.77 13.72
CA ASP A 170 -62.02 20.25 13.02
C ASP A 170 -61.84 21.63 12.35
N ASN A 171 -60.72 22.29 12.58
CA ASN A 171 -60.44 23.66 12.10
C ASN A 171 -59.62 23.71 10.80
N LEU A 172 -59.15 22.56 10.30
CA LEU A 172 -58.40 22.47 9.06
C LEU A 172 -59.34 22.14 7.91
N SER A 173 -59.19 22.83 6.78
CA SER A 173 -59.83 22.36 5.55
C SER A 173 -59.27 21.00 5.13
N ALA A 174 -60.05 20.23 4.38
CA ALA A 174 -59.61 18.93 3.86
C ALA A 174 -58.30 19.04 3.05
N ALA A 175 -58.11 20.15 2.32
CA ALA A 175 -56.90 20.41 1.55
C ALA A 175 -55.68 20.66 2.46
N GLU A 176 -55.83 21.40 3.55
CA GLU A 176 -54.74 21.67 4.51
C GLU A 176 -54.36 20.42 5.31
N SER A 177 -55.35 19.64 5.76
CA SER A 177 -55.11 18.36 6.43
C SER A 177 -54.38 17.37 5.51
N GLN A 178 -54.76 17.30 4.23
CA GLN A 178 -54.09 16.45 3.25
C GLN A 178 -52.67 16.92 2.93
N ALA A 179 -52.43 18.23 2.84
CA ALA A 179 -51.09 18.79 2.64
C ALA A 179 -50.16 18.45 3.81
N LEU A 180 -50.63 18.64 5.05
CA LEU A 180 -49.80 18.42 6.24
C LEU A 180 -49.56 16.94 6.53
N ASN A 181 -50.53 16.05 6.23
CA ASN A 181 -50.29 14.61 6.23
C ASN A 181 -49.20 14.21 5.22
N ARG A 182 -49.17 14.85 4.04
CA ARG A 182 -48.15 14.60 3.03
C ARG A 182 -46.76 15.03 3.50
N ASP A 183 -46.66 16.16 4.21
CA ASP A 183 -45.40 16.64 4.78
C ASP A 183 -44.90 15.70 5.90
N ILE A 184 -45.78 15.20 6.76
CA ILE A 184 -45.44 14.19 7.77
C ILE A 184 -44.91 12.91 7.11
N SER A 185 -45.60 12.39 6.09
CA SER A 185 -45.14 11.20 5.37
C SER A 185 -43.80 11.42 4.68
N GLN A 186 -43.50 12.63 4.19
CA GLN A 186 -42.18 12.96 3.64
C GLN A 186 -41.10 12.96 4.72
N LEU A 187 -41.38 13.48 5.92
CA LEU A 187 -40.45 13.45 7.04
C LEU A 187 -40.18 12.02 7.52
N GLU A 188 -41.20 11.17 7.59
CA GLU A 188 -41.05 9.74 7.91
C GLU A 188 -40.15 9.03 6.88
N ALA A 189 -40.39 9.26 5.59
CA ALA A 189 -39.57 8.70 4.52
C ALA A 189 -38.10 9.16 4.61
N LEU A 190 -37.86 10.46 4.86
CA LEU A 190 -36.51 11.00 5.00
C LEU A 190 -35.76 10.41 6.21
N ILE A 191 -36.45 10.23 7.34
CA ILE A 191 -35.89 9.60 8.54
C ILE A 191 -35.53 8.14 8.26
N GLU A 192 -36.42 7.41 7.58
CA GLU A 192 -36.20 6.00 7.24
C GLU A 192 -35.03 5.83 6.24
N GLU A 193 -34.88 6.75 5.29
CA GLU A 193 -33.74 6.80 4.37
C GLU A 193 -32.42 7.10 5.10
N LEU A 194 -32.40 8.09 6.00
CA LEU A 194 -31.23 8.43 6.81
C LEU A 194 -30.78 7.25 7.70
N LEU A 195 -31.73 6.59 8.36
CA LEU A 195 -31.45 5.38 9.17
C LEU A 195 -30.87 4.26 8.34
N THR A 196 -31.41 4.10 7.14
CA THR A 196 -31.00 3.06 6.22
C THR A 196 -29.58 3.29 5.76
N TYR A 197 -29.26 4.53 5.40
CA TYR A 197 -27.91 4.93 5.07
C TYR A 197 -26.96 4.61 6.24
N ALA A 198 -27.33 4.99 7.48
CA ALA A 198 -26.56 4.68 8.68
C ALA A 198 -26.41 3.17 8.96
N ARG A 199 -27.36 2.35 8.51
CA ARG A 199 -27.29 0.88 8.59
C ARG A 199 -26.46 0.26 7.47
N LEU A 200 -26.42 0.87 6.29
CA LEU A 200 -25.60 0.41 5.16
C LEU A 200 -24.13 0.75 5.33
N ASP A 201 -23.81 1.85 6.03
CA ASP A 201 -22.45 2.26 6.43
C ASP A 201 -21.80 1.32 7.47
N ARG A 202 -22.38 0.13 7.71
CA ARG A 202 -21.83 -0.89 8.60
C ARG A 202 -20.74 -1.68 7.85
N PRO A 203 -19.48 -1.70 8.32
CA PRO A 203 -18.43 -2.55 7.74
C PRO A 203 -18.68 -4.06 7.93
N GLN A 204 -19.68 -4.44 8.74
CA GLN A 204 -20.08 -5.82 9.02
C GLN A 204 -21.50 -6.16 8.53
N ASN A 205 -22.04 -5.45 7.53
CA ASN A 205 -23.19 -6.02 6.83
C ASN A 205 -22.69 -7.24 6.05
N GLU A 206 -22.73 -8.41 6.69
CA GLU A 206 -22.55 -9.68 6.00
C GLU A 206 -23.58 -9.70 4.88
N LEU A 207 -23.09 -9.64 3.63
CA LEU A 207 -23.93 -9.79 2.47
C LEU A 207 -24.45 -11.21 2.48
N HIS A 208 -25.77 -11.37 2.57
CA HIS A 208 -26.39 -12.67 2.47
C HIS A 208 -26.58 -12.98 0.99
N LEU A 209 -25.48 -13.37 0.35
CA LEU A 209 -25.45 -13.65 -1.08
C LEU A 209 -26.19 -14.96 -1.37
N SER A 210 -27.09 -14.89 -2.33
CA SER A 210 -27.86 -16.02 -2.86
C SER A 210 -27.82 -16.00 -4.37
N GLU A 211 -28.11 -17.14 -5.02
CA GLU A 211 -28.28 -17.25 -6.47
C GLU A 211 -29.78 -17.37 -6.79
N PRO A 212 -30.53 -16.25 -6.81
CA PRO A 212 -31.94 -16.22 -7.10
C PRO A 212 -32.22 -16.32 -8.61
N ASP A 213 -33.40 -16.83 -8.98
CA ASP A 213 -33.97 -16.61 -10.31
C ASP A 213 -34.40 -15.15 -10.43
N LEU A 214 -33.44 -14.29 -10.80
CA LEU A 214 -33.63 -12.84 -10.90
C LEU A 214 -34.75 -12.45 -11.88
N PRO A 215 -34.89 -13.07 -13.07
CA PRO A 215 -36.00 -12.81 -13.98
C PRO A 215 -37.37 -13.11 -13.35
N LEU A 216 -37.52 -14.26 -12.68
CA LEU A 216 -38.76 -14.62 -12.02
C LEU A 216 -39.10 -13.65 -10.88
N TRP A 217 -38.11 -13.33 -10.04
CA TRP A 217 -38.30 -12.39 -8.94
C TRP A 217 -38.68 -10.99 -9.45
N LEU A 218 -37.98 -10.45 -10.45
CA LEU A 218 -38.29 -9.16 -11.07
C LEU A 218 -39.72 -9.13 -11.63
N SER A 219 -40.13 -10.19 -12.35
CA SER A 219 -41.47 -10.26 -12.93
C SER A 219 -42.58 -10.27 -11.88
N THR A 220 -42.34 -10.97 -10.77
CA THR A 220 -43.29 -11.05 -9.64
C THR A 220 -43.39 -9.71 -8.93
N HIS A 221 -42.25 -9.10 -8.58
CA HIS A 221 -42.20 -7.81 -7.87
C HIS A 221 -42.83 -6.66 -8.68
N LEU A 222 -42.61 -6.66 -10.00
CA LEU A 222 -43.26 -5.71 -10.89
C LEU A 222 -44.77 -5.89 -10.97
N ALA A 223 -45.26 -7.14 -10.99
CA ALA A 223 -46.69 -7.41 -11.03
C ALA A 223 -47.37 -6.84 -9.77
N ASP A 224 -46.74 -6.99 -8.61
CA ASP A 224 -47.21 -6.43 -7.35
C ASP A 224 -47.27 -4.90 -7.39
N ILE A 225 -46.21 -4.24 -7.90
CA ILE A 225 -46.19 -2.77 -8.04
C ILE A 225 -47.23 -2.28 -9.07
N GLN A 226 -47.40 -3.00 -10.18
CA GLN A 226 -48.39 -2.67 -11.21
C GLN A 226 -49.83 -2.81 -10.69
N ALA A 227 -50.09 -3.76 -9.79
CA ALA A 227 -51.39 -3.93 -9.15
C ALA A 227 -51.73 -2.77 -8.20
N VAL A 228 -50.74 -2.21 -7.51
CA VAL A 228 -50.91 -1.06 -6.61
C VAL A 228 -50.96 0.28 -7.38
N THR A 229 -50.43 0.30 -8.61
CA THR A 229 -50.31 1.53 -9.44
C THR A 229 -51.02 1.39 -10.80
N PRO A 230 -52.34 1.13 -10.86
CA PRO A 230 -53.05 0.83 -12.11
C PRO A 230 -53.02 1.98 -13.14
N ASP A 231 -52.84 3.22 -12.68
CA ASP A 231 -52.83 4.42 -13.54
C ASP A 231 -51.49 4.64 -14.28
N LYS A 232 -50.44 3.87 -13.96
CA LYS A 232 -49.10 4.00 -14.56
C LYS A 232 -48.64 2.67 -15.11
N THR A 233 -48.09 2.66 -16.32
CA THR A 233 -47.57 1.42 -16.93
C THR A 233 -46.09 1.26 -16.61
N VAL A 234 -45.72 0.14 -15.98
CA VAL A 234 -44.34 -0.23 -15.70
C VAL A 234 -43.90 -1.31 -16.70
N ARG A 235 -42.81 -1.07 -17.45
CA ARG A 235 -42.24 -2.07 -18.36
C ARG A 235 -40.74 -2.26 -18.08
N ILE A 236 -40.32 -3.50 -17.97
CA ILE A 236 -38.89 -3.86 -17.94
C ILE A 236 -38.50 -4.47 -19.28
N LYS A 237 -37.39 -3.98 -19.85
CA LYS A 237 -36.64 -4.68 -20.90
C LYS A 237 -35.53 -5.49 -20.24
N THR A 238 -35.74 -6.79 -20.10
CA THR A 238 -34.74 -7.70 -19.56
C THR A 238 -33.74 -8.06 -20.67
N LEU A 239 -32.45 -7.79 -20.46
CA LEU A 239 -31.40 -8.48 -21.20
C LEU A 239 -31.24 -9.86 -20.55
N MET A 240 -31.67 -10.89 -21.27
CA MET A 240 -31.47 -12.29 -20.86
C MET A 240 -29.96 -12.58 -20.93
N GLN A 241 -29.30 -12.60 -19.77
CA GLN A 241 -28.02 -13.27 -19.62
C GLN A 241 -28.20 -14.36 -18.56
N ASP A 242 -27.86 -15.60 -18.91
CA ASP A 242 -28.12 -16.79 -18.10
C ASP A 242 -27.28 -16.89 -16.81
N HIS A 243 -26.48 -15.87 -16.49
CA HIS A 243 -25.61 -15.86 -15.32
C HIS A 243 -25.70 -14.53 -14.59
N TYR A 244 -26.50 -14.50 -13.53
CA TYR A 244 -26.48 -13.42 -12.54
C TYR A 244 -25.47 -13.77 -11.45
N ALA A 245 -24.69 -12.79 -11.00
CA ALA A 245 -23.81 -12.98 -9.84
C ALA A 245 -24.63 -13.23 -8.57
N ALA A 246 -24.01 -13.77 -7.51
CA ALA A 246 -24.68 -13.92 -6.23
C ALA A 246 -25.08 -12.54 -5.67
N LEU A 247 -26.32 -12.41 -5.22
CA LEU A 247 -26.95 -11.14 -4.82
C LEU A 247 -27.59 -11.27 -3.43
N ASP A 248 -27.56 -10.18 -2.66
CA ASP A 248 -28.37 -10.04 -1.45
C ASP A 248 -29.75 -9.52 -1.84
N MET A 249 -30.75 -10.40 -1.81
CA MET A 249 -32.10 -10.10 -2.29
C MET A 249 -32.81 -8.99 -1.52
N ARG A 250 -32.52 -8.86 -0.21
CA ARG A 250 -33.10 -7.80 0.62
C ARG A 250 -32.57 -6.43 0.21
N LEU A 251 -31.29 -6.34 -0.16
CA LEU A 251 -30.70 -5.10 -0.67
C LEU A 251 -31.18 -4.81 -2.10
N MET A 252 -31.31 -5.84 -2.93
CA MET A 252 -31.77 -5.69 -4.31
C MET A 252 -33.22 -5.21 -4.39
N GLU A 253 -34.13 -5.80 -3.60
CA GLU A 253 -35.53 -5.37 -3.46
C GLU A 253 -35.59 -3.88 -3.14
N ARG A 254 -34.78 -3.45 -2.19
CA ARG A 254 -34.74 -2.07 -1.75
C ARG A 254 -34.23 -1.09 -2.79
N VAL A 255 -33.17 -1.45 -3.53
CA VAL A 255 -32.66 -0.64 -4.64
C VAL A 255 -33.74 -0.52 -5.71
N LEU A 256 -34.39 -1.62 -6.05
CA LEU A 256 -35.45 -1.64 -7.05
C LEU A 256 -36.64 -0.76 -6.62
N ASP A 257 -37.09 -0.88 -5.37
CA ASP A 257 -38.15 -0.05 -4.81
C ASP A 257 -37.80 1.43 -4.83
N ASN A 258 -36.57 1.80 -4.46
CA ASN A 258 -36.13 3.19 -4.51
C ASN A 258 -36.11 3.73 -5.94
N LEU A 259 -35.59 2.96 -6.91
CA LEU A 259 -35.56 3.36 -8.31
C LEU A 259 -36.96 3.46 -8.91
N LEU A 260 -37.83 2.48 -8.64
CA LEU A 260 -39.20 2.44 -9.15
C LEU A 260 -40.06 3.53 -8.51
N ASN A 261 -40.00 3.74 -7.20
CA ASN A 261 -40.72 4.82 -6.54
C ASN A 261 -40.28 6.19 -7.06
N ASN A 262 -38.97 6.38 -7.26
CA ASN A 262 -38.45 7.60 -7.86
C ASN A 262 -38.99 7.78 -9.30
N ALA A 263 -38.87 6.75 -10.14
CA ALA A 263 -39.39 6.79 -11.50
C ALA A 263 -40.90 7.03 -11.56
N LEU A 264 -41.70 6.35 -10.73
CA LEU A 264 -43.14 6.54 -10.63
C LEU A 264 -43.50 7.93 -10.14
N ARG A 265 -42.72 8.54 -9.24
CA ARG A 265 -42.99 9.89 -8.73
C ARG A 265 -42.83 10.97 -9.80
N TYR A 266 -41.86 10.82 -10.70
CA TYR A 266 -41.58 11.80 -11.76
C TYR A 266 -42.13 11.42 -13.15
N CYS A 267 -42.67 10.22 -13.31
CA CYS A 267 -43.27 9.75 -14.55
C CYS A 267 -44.74 10.20 -14.71
N HIS A 268 -45.07 10.69 -15.91
CA HIS A 268 -46.43 11.06 -16.30
C HIS A 268 -47.29 9.88 -16.80
N SER A 269 -46.72 8.82 -17.38
CA SER A 269 -47.51 7.68 -17.91
C SER A 269 -46.78 6.34 -18.04
N THR A 270 -45.50 6.31 -18.45
CA THR A 270 -44.73 5.06 -18.64
C THR A 270 -43.34 5.13 -18.00
N VAL A 271 -42.97 4.10 -17.24
CA VAL A 271 -41.60 3.88 -16.73
C VAL A 271 -40.95 2.75 -17.52
N GLU A 272 -39.78 3.00 -18.12
CA GLU A 272 -39.00 2.01 -18.87
C GLU A 272 -37.54 2.00 -18.36
N ASN A 273 -37.03 0.82 -18.00
CA ASN A 273 -35.61 0.64 -17.66
C ASN A 273 -34.81 0.38 -18.95
N GLN A 274 -33.72 1.14 -19.16
CA GLN A 274 -32.76 0.91 -20.23
C GLN A 274 -31.50 0.28 -19.62
N PRO A 275 -31.20 -1.01 -19.90
CA PRO A 275 -30.06 -1.67 -19.29
C PRO A 275 -28.74 -1.05 -19.79
N ALA A 276 -27.86 -0.72 -18.85
CA ALA A 276 -26.50 -0.28 -19.16
C ALA A 276 -25.71 -1.45 -19.76
N THR A 277 -25.19 -1.26 -20.97
CA THR A 277 -24.20 -2.15 -21.58
C THR A 277 -22.90 -1.98 -20.79
N VAL A 278 -22.59 -2.95 -19.93
CA VAL A 278 -21.26 -3.02 -19.32
C VAL A 278 -20.30 -3.45 -20.44
N GLY A 279 -19.54 -2.49 -20.94
CA GLY A 279 -18.44 -2.76 -21.87
C GLY A 279 -17.36 -3.57 -21.17
N GLU A 280 -16.76 -4.49 -21.94
CA GLU A 280 -15.63 -5.36 -21.56
C GLU A 280 -14.47 -4.64 -20.87
#